data_AF-A0A561Q466-F1
#
_entry.id   AF-A0A561Q466-F1
#
_cell.length_a   1.000
_cell.length_b   1.000
_cell.length_c   1.000
_cell.angle_alpha   90.00
_cell.angle_beta   90.00
_cell.angle_gamma   90.00
#
_symmetry.space_group_name_H-M   'P 1'
#
loop_
_entity.id
_entity.type
_entity.pdbx_description
1 polymer ?
#
loop_
_entity_poly.entity_id
_entity_poly.type
_entity_poly.pdbx_seq_one_letter_code
_entity_poly.pdbx_strand_id
1 'polypeptide(L)'
;MTSKKNFYAQVDAKDELDFKFPYNGGSVATLSIIKRSTGATDIALSVTKGQIMAAHGLGNGKINIRFDGGAAQTINVTGAADGSSNVVFFQGAAKLLAKLKTAKTVFVQAEFFDNGSAIMEFNTAGLEWNH
;
A
#
# COMPACT_ATOMS: atom_id res chain seq x y z
N MET A 1 -26.67 -19.25 7.21
CA MET A 1 -25.37 -18.84 6.63
C MET A 1 -25.39 -17.33 6.47
N THR A 2 -24.72 -16.57 7.34
CA THR A 2 -24.60 -15.11 7.20
C THR A 2 -23.48 -14.81 6.20
N SER A 3 -23.82 -14.17 5.07
CA SER A 3 -22.83 -13.77 4.06
C SER A 3 -21.84 -12.79 4.66
N LYS A 4 -20.58 -13.21 4.79
CA LYS A 4 -19.45 -12.38 5.19
C LYS A 4 -19.12 -11.41 4.05
N LYS A 5 -19.41 -10.12 4.21
CA LYS A 5 -19.06 -9.07 3.24
C LYS A 5 -17.78 -8.36 3.64
N ASN A 6 -16.89 -8.16 2.68
CA ASN A 6 -15.74 -7.27 2.80
C ASN A 6 -16.00 -5.99 1.99
N PHE A 7 -15.46 -4.86 2.43
CA PHE A 7 -15.54 -3.59 1.70
C PHE A 7 -14.16 -3.13 1.27
N TYR A 8 -14.07 -2.48 0.11
CA TYR A 8 -12.82 -2.07 -0.50
C TYR A 8 -12.93 -0.63 -1.01
N ALA A 9 -11.87 0.15 -0.80
CA ALA A 9 -11.60 1.38 -1.52
C ALA A 9 -10.15 1.33 -2.00
N GLN A 10 -9.89 1.72 -3.24
CA GLN A 10 -8.57 1.61 -3.84
C GLN A 10 -8.27 2.85 -4.66
N VAL A 11 -6.98 3.18 -4.73
CA VAL A 11 -6.45 4.23 -5.59
C VAL A 11 -5.14 3.76 -6.20
N ASP A 12 -5.01 3.92 -7.50
CA ASP A 12 -3.78 3.63 -8.21
C ASP A 12 -2.82 4.82 -8.14
N ALA A 13 -1.53 4.53 -8.21
CA ALA A 13 -0.50 5.54 -8.32
C ALA A 13 -0.66 6.29 -9.66
N LYS A 14 -0.32 7.57 -9.64
CA LYS A 14 -0.42 8.45 -10.80
C LYS A 14 0.45 8.01 -11.97
N ASP A 15 1.64 7.49 -11.66
CA ASP A 15 2.62 7.03 -12.63
C ASP A 15 2.87 5.52 -12.45
N GLU A 16 3.09 4.82 -13.56
CA GLU A 16 3.52 3.43 -13.53
C GLU A 16 4.99 3.33 -13.11
N LEU A 17 5.31 2.26 -12.38
CA LEU A 17 6.67 1.86 -12.10
C LEU A 17 7.22 1.08 -13.30
N ASP A 18 8.45 1.39 -13.73
CA ASP A 18 9.13 0.63 -14.77
C ASP A 18 10.12 -0.33 -14.14
N PHE A 19 9.87 -1.63 -14.30
CA PHE A 19 10.71 -2.68 -13.76
C PHE A 19 11.44 -3.44 -14.87
N LYS A 20 12.76 -3.57 -14.71
CA LYS A 20 13.60 -4.36 -15.62
C LYS A 20 13.27 -5.86 -15.53
N PHE A 21 13.88 -6.66 -16.41
CA PHE A 21 13.85 -8.13 -16.31
C PHE A 21 14.10 -8.56 -14.85
N PRO A 22 13.31 -9.50 -14.27
CA PRO A 22 12.37 -10.42 -14.92
C PRO A 22 10.93 -9.90 -15.14
N TYR A 23 10.62 -8.65 -14.78
CA TYR A 23 9.23 -8.14 -14.76
C TYR A 23 8.75 -7.51 -16.08
N ASN A 24 9.68 -7.29 -17.03
CA ASN A 24 9.40 -6.83 -18.39
C ASN A 24 8.47 -5.61 -18.46
N GLY A 25 8.85 -4.55 -17.76
CA GLY A 25 8.24 -3.22 -17.86
C GLY A 25 7.08 -2.97 -16.90
N GLY A 26 6.29 -1.93 -17.23
CA GLY A 26 5.21 -1.30 -16.46
C GLY A 26 4.52 -2.13 -15.38
N SER A 27 4.42 -1.52 -14.20
CA SER A 27 3.74 -2.02 -13.01
C SER A 27 2.92 -0.91 -12.36
N VAL A 28 1.67 -1.20 -12.05
CA VAL A 28 0.76 -0.27 -11.39
C VAL A 28 0.85 -0.53 -9.89
N ALA A 29 1.12 0.53 -9.13
CA ALA A 29 1.02 0.48 -7.68
C ALA A 29 -0.38 0.89 -7.22
N THR A 30 -0.95 0.16 -6.27
CA THR A 30 -2.30 0.40 -5.75
C THR A 30 -2.28 0.48 -4.24
N LEU A 31 -2.89 1.52 -3.68
CA LEU A 31 -3.15 1.65 -2.26
C LEU A 31 -4.60 1.23 -1.98
N SER A 32 -4.78 0.23 -1.12
CA SER A 32 -6.09 -0.36 -0.81
C SER A 32 -6.46 -0.21 0.66
N ILE A 33 -7.72 0.11 0.94
CA ILE A 33 -8.34 0.01 2.27
C ILE A 33 -9.33 -1.14 2.23
N ILE A 34 -9.23 -2.09 3.16
CA ILE A 34 -9.99 -3.34 3.17
C ILE A 34 -10.66 -3.51 4.53
N LYS A 35 -12.00 -3.49 4.57
CA LYS A 35 -12.77 -3.84 5.77
C LYS A 35 -13.14 -5.29 5.67
N ARG A 36 -12.56 -6.11 6.53
CA ARG A 36 -12.88 -7.52 6.65
C ARG A 36 -14.25 -7.69 7.29
N SER A 37 -14.94 -8.75 6.93
CA SER A 37 -16.17 -9.20 7.60
C SER A 37 -16.02 -9.44 9.10
N THR A 38 -14.79 -9.62 9.60
CA THR A 38 -14.46 -9.71 11.03
C THR A 38 -14.49 -8.34 11.75
N GLY A 39 -14.63 -7.24 11.01
CA GLY A 39 -14.53 -5.86 11.52
C GLY A 39 -13.13 -5.26 11.45
N ALA A 40 -12.10 -6.07 11.19
CA ALA A 40 -10.73 -5.57 11.01
C ALA A 40 -10.61 -4.71 9.74
N THR A 41 -9.78 -3.67 9.80
CA THR A 41 -9.46 -2.85 8.63
C THR A 41 -7.97 -2.98 8.33
N ASP A 42 -7.67 -3.42 7.11
CA ASP A 42 -6.30 -3.47 6.59
C ASP A 42 -6.09 -2.31 5.62
N ILE A 43 -4.86 -1.83 5.55
CA ILE A 43 -4.40 -0.96 4.48
C ILE A 43 -3.23 -1.65 3.82
N ALA A 44 -3.23 -1.74 2.49
CA ALA A 44 -2.24 -2.48 1.74
C ALA A 44 -1.66 -1.63 0.61
N LEU A 45 -0.35 -1.78 0.37
CA LEU A 45 0.31 -1.37 -0.86
C LEU A 45 0.55 -2.63 -1.68
N SER A 46 0.12 -2.63 -2.94
CA SER A 46 0.40 -3.71 -3.89
C SER A 46 0.95 -3.18 -5.20
N VAL A 47 1.65 -4.03 -5.94
CA VAL A 47 2.09 -3.77 -7.31
C VAL A 47 1.66 -4.91 -8.23
N THR A 48 1.32 -4.61 -9.48
CA THR A 48 0.91 -5.64 -10.46
C THR A 48 2.07 -6.54 -10.89
N LYS A 49 3.30 -6.00 -10.88
CA LYS A 49 4.55 -6.72 -11.10
C LYS A 49 5.63 -6.23 -10.13
N GLY A 50 6.68 -7.01 -9.93
CA GLY A 50 7.78 -6.67 -9.03
C GLY A 50 7.62 -7.29 -7.64
N GLN A 51 8.66 -7.15 -6.81
CA GLN A 51 8.68 -7.65 -5.44
C GLN A 51 9.03 -6.51 -4.49
N ILE A 52 8.17 -6.25 -3.52
CA ILE A 52 8.37 -5.25 -2.48
C ILE A 52 9.29 -5.85 -1.42
N MET A 53 10.50 -5.30 -1.27
CA MET A 53 11.51 -5.85 -0.35
C MET A 53 11.01 -5.94 1.09
N ALA A 54 10.16 -5.00 1.51
CA ALA A 54 9.57 -4.98 2.84
C ALA A 54 8.63 -6.17 3.12
N ALA A 55 8.14 -6.89 2.10
CA ALA A 55 7.35 -8.11 2.28
C ALA A 55 8.17 -9.26 2.88
N HIS A 56 9.49 -9.27 2.66
CA HIS A 56 10.42 -10.29 3.13
C HIS A 56 11.02 -9.99 4.51
N GLY A 57 10.83 -8.78 5.03
CA GLY A 57 11.25 -8.43 6.38
C GLY A 57 10.33 -9.11 7.38
N LEU A 58 10.78 -10.23 7.97
CA LEU A 58 10.11 -11.03 9.02
C LEU A 58 9.58 -10.17 10.20
N GLY A 59 8.47 -9.45 9.99
CA GLY A 59 7.85 -8.54 10.95
C GLY A 59 8.48 -7.15 11.09
N ASN A 60 9.51 -6.82 10.30
CA ASN A 60 10.29 -5.58 10.41
C ASN A 60 10.40 -4.79 9.10
N GLY A 61 9.57 -5.11 8.09
CA GLY A 61 9.46 -4.32 6.87
C GLY A 61 9.10 -2.87 7.19
N LYS A 62 9.76 -1.92 6.50
CA LYS A 62 9.54 -0.47 6.70
C LYS A 62 9.34 0.21 5.37
N ILE A 63 8.38 1.12 5.31
CA ILE A 63 8.07 1.96 4.17
C ILE A 63 7.95 3.40 4.64
N ASN A 64 8.43 4.36 3.85
CA ASN A 64 8.24 5.77 4.18
C ASN A 64 6.96 6.27 3.50
N ILE A 65 6.14 6.99 4.25
CA ILE A 65 4.93 7.64 3.75
C ILE A 65 5.00 9.14 4.04
N ARG A 66 4.45 9.95 3.14
CA ARG A 66 4.29 11.38 3.32
C ARG A 66 2.89 11.78 2.87
N PHE A 67 2.21 12.57 3.68
CA PHE A 67 0.87 13.10 3.36
C PHE A 67 1.02 14.55 2.96
N ASP A 68 0.47 14.90 1.81
CA ASP A 68 0.49 16.24 1.24
C ASP A 68 1.92 16.85 1.28
N GLY A 69 2.06 18.05 1.83
CA GLY A 69 3.35 18.72 2.07
C GLY A 69 3.99 18.44 3.44
N GLY A 70 3.48 17.47 4.21
CA GLY A 70 3.96 17.16 5.55
C GLY A 70 5.32 16.44 5.59
N ALA A 71 5.79 16.14 6.79
CA ALA A 71 7.01 15.36 7.00
C ALA A 71 6.82 13.88 6.60
N ALA A 72 7.88 13.26 6.06
CA ALA A 72 7.91 11.83 5.81
C ALA A 72 7.95 11.04 7.13
N GLN A 73 7.29 9.89 7.16
CA GLN A 73 7.12 9.04 8.33
C GLN A 73 7.40 7.59 7.95
N THR A 74 8.18 6.89 8.74
CA THR A 74 8.40 5.46 8.54
C THR A 74 7.28 4.67 9.20
N ILE A 75 6.61 3.80 8.43
CA ILE A 75 5.57 2.90 8.90
C ILE A 75 6.04 1.45 8.75
N ASN A 76 5.80 0.65 9.78
CA ASN A 76 6.06 -0.78 9.72
C ASN A 76 5.01 -1.47 8.85
N VAL A 77 5.44 -2.44 8.07
CA VAL A 77 4.58 -3.25 7.21
C VAL A 77 4.85 -4.74 7.44
N THR A 78 3.90 -5.56 7.05
CA THR A 78 4.02 -7.03 7.06
C THR A 78 3.72 -7.59 5.67
N GLY A 79 4.43 -8.65 5.27
CA GLY A 79 4.11 -9.39 4.05
C GLY A 79 2.76 -10.12 4.13
N ALA A 80 2.29 -10.61 2.98
CA ALA A 80 1.09 -11.44 2.94
C ALA A 80 1.31 -12.82 3.58
N ALA A 81 0.27 -13.33 4.23
CA ALA A 81 0.31 -14.64 4.89
C ALA A 81 0.51 -15.82 3.90
N ASP A 82 0.18 -15.62 2.63
CA ASP A 82 0.37 -16.60 1.55
C ASP A 82 1.78 -16.55 0.93
N GLY A 83 2.65 -15.67 1.41
CA GLY A 83 4.03 -15.52 0.90
C GLY A 83 4.15 -14.60 -0.31
N SER A 84 3.06 -13.96 -0.76
CA SER A 84 3.11 -12.99 -1.86
C SER A 84 4.01 -11.81 -1.51
N SER A 85 4.97 -11.50 -2.41
CA SER A 85 5.94 -10.42 -2.24
C SER A 85 5.56 -9.13 -2.97
N ASN A 86 4.51 -9.14 -3.77
CA ASN A 86 4.00 -7.97 -4.49
C ASN A 86 3.00 -7.14 -3.67
N VAL A 87 2.75 -7.51 -2.41
CA VAL A 87 1.81 -6.81 -1.52
C VAL A 87 2.35 -6.78 -0.08
N VAL A 88 2.14 -5.65 0.59
CA VAL A 88 2.44 -5.47 2.00
C VAL A 88 1.30 -4.76 2.71
N PHE A 89 1.11 -5.06 3.99
CA PHE A 89 0.05 -4.51 4.83
C PHE A 89 0.65 -3.56 5.86
N PHE A 90 0.11 -2.35 5.94
CA PHE A 90 0.56 -1.34 6.90
C PHE A 90 0.09 -1.68 8.32
N GLN A 91 1.01 -1.67 9.27
CA GLN A 91 0.68 -1.76 10.67
C GLN A 91 0.06 -0.43 11.17
N GLY A 92 -0.84 -0.52 12.13
CA GLY A 92 -1.52 0.66 12.68
C GLY A 92 -2.56 1.27 11.73
N ALA A 93 -3.25 0.43 10.95
CA ALA A 93 -4.23 0.81 9.93
C ALA A 93 -5.23 1.89 10.38
N ALA A 94 -5.71 1.87 11.62
CA ALA A 94 -6.62 2.90 12.14
C ALA A 94 -6.02 4.33 12.11
N LYS A 95 -4.75 4.48 12.53
CA LYS A 95 -4.05 5.78 12.52
C LYS A 95 -3.76 6.23 11.08
N LEU A 96 -3.39 5.29 10.23
CA LEU A 96 -3.13 5.55 8.82
C LEU A 96 -4.41 5.96 8.07
N LEU A 97 -5.52 5.25 8.32
CA LEU A 97 -6.84 5.57 7.76
C LEU A 97 -7.29 6.98 8.13
N ALA A 98 -7.11 7.38 9.40
CA ALA A 98 -7.47 8.71 9.85
C ALA A 98 -6.75 9.82 9.06
N LYS A 99 -5.48 9.59 8.67
CA LYS A 99 -4.71 10.51 7.82
C LYS A 99 -5.15 10.45 6.35
N LEU A 100 -5.39 9.25 5.83
CA LEU A 100 -5.86 9.06 4.45
C LEU A 100 -7.20 9.76 4.20
N LYS A 101 -8.12 9.75 5.17
CA LYS A 101 -9.42 10.42 5.06
C LYS A 101 -9.32 11.94 4.92
N THR A 102 -8.22 12.54 5.36
CA THR A 102 -8.02 14.00 5.34
C THR A 102 -7.00 14.46 4.29
N ALA A 103 -6.16 13.55 3.80
CA ALA A 103 -5.12 13.85 2.84
C ALA A 103 -5.71 14.03 1.43
N LYS A 104 -5.06 14.87 0.62
CA LYS A 104 -5.35 15.01 -0.81
C LYS A 104 -4.38 14.20 -1.63
N THR A 105 -3.13 14.14 -1.20
CA THR A 105 -2.05 13.44 -1.89
C THR A 105 -1.26 12.63 -0.88
N VAL A 106 -0.87 11.42 -1.27
CA VAL A 106 0.01 10.56 -0.47
C VAL A 106 1.18 10.11 -1.33
N PHE A 107 2.38 10.23 -0.79
CA PHE A 107 3.59 9.69 -1.38
C PHE A 107 4.03 8.50 -0.56
N VAL A 108 4.23 7.35 -1.21
CA VAL A 108 4.74 6.14 -0.58
C VAL A 108 6.07 5.78 -1.23
N GLN A 109 7.13 5.66 -0.43
CA GLN A 109 8.44 5.22 -0.89
C GLN A 109 8.68 3.80 -0.42
N ALA A 110 8.83 2.88 -1.39
CA ALA A 110 9.14 1.48 -1.13
C ALA A 110 10.35 1.04 -1.95
N GLU A 111 11.06 0.04 -1.42
CA GLU A 111 12.17 -0.61 -2.11
C GLU A 111 11.69 -1.86 -2.84
N PHE A 112 12.14 -2.01 -4.08
CA PHE A 112 11.80 -3.08 -4.98
C PHE A 112 13.04 -3.90 -5.36
N PHE A 113 12.87 -5.21 -5.43
CA PHE A 113 13.95 -6.12 -5.82
C PHE A 113 14.53 -5.73 -7.18
N ASP A 114 15.85 -5.60 -7.25
CA ASP A 114 16.63 -5.26 -8.44
C ASP A 114 16.30 -3.91 -9.13
N ASN A 115 15.53 -3.05 -8.45
CA ASN A 115 15.14 -1.72 -8.97
C ASN A 115 15.32 -0.59 -7.93
N GLY A 116 15.67 -0.91 -6.68
CA GLY A 116 15.93 0.07 -5.63
C GLY A 116 14.65 0.74 -5.12
N SER A 117 14.77 1.95 -4.57
CA SER A 117 13.64 2.69 -4.01
C SER A 117 12.90 3.50 -5.06
N ALA A 118 11.57 3.41 -5.09
CA ALA A 118 10.70 4.26 -5.90
C ALA A 118 9.65 4.97 -5.03
N ILE A 119 9.26 6.17 -5.45
CA ILE A 119 8.21 6.97 -4.82
C ILE A 119 6.96 6.89 -5.70
N MET A 120 5.84 6.50 -5.10
CA MET A 120 4.54 6.41 -5.74
C MET A 120 3.64 7.53 -5.20
N GLU A 121 3.10 8.35 -6.10
CA GLU A 121 2.14 9.42 -5.79
C GLU A 121 0.71 8.91 -5.96
N PHE A 122 -0.12 9.04 -4.93
CA PHE A 122 -1.54 8.68 -4.93
C PHE A 122 -2.39 9.92 -4.70
N ASN A 123 -3.35 10.18 -5.60
CA ASN A 123 -4.36 11.21 -5.38
C ASN A 123 -5.50 10.64 -4.53
N THR A 124 -5.48 10.94 -3.24
CA THR A 124 -6.45 10.42 -2.26
C THR A 124 -7.63 11.37 -2.03
N ALA A 125 -7.64 12.53 -2.70
CA ALA A 125 -8.75 13.47 -2.63
C ALA A 125 -10.03 12.80 -3.17
N GLY A 126 -11.00 12.59 -2.28
CA GLY A 126 -12.26 11.94 -2.64
C GLY A 126 -12.24 10.41 -2.63
N LEU A 127 -11.21 9.78 -2.01
CA LEU A 127 -11.25 8.34 -1.72
C LEU A 127 -12.40 8.06 -0.75
N GLU A 128 -13.54 7.61 -1.27
CA GLU A 128 -14.74 7.37 -0.46
C GLU A 128 -14.58 6.11 0.41
N TRP A 129 -14.58 6.31 1.73
CA TRP A 129 -14.57 5.24 2.72
C TRP A 129 -15.72 5.42 3.73
N ASN A 130 -16.89 4.86 3.39
CA ASN A 130 -18.15 5.04 4.12
C ASN A 130 -18.50 3.86 5.05
N HIS A 131 -17.49 3.13 5.54
CA HIS A 131 -17.66 1.92 6.34
C HIS A 131 -16.89 1.93 7.65
#